data_AF-A0A969I5I7-F1
#
_entry.id   AF-A0A969I5I7-F1
#
_cell.length_a   1.000
_cell.length_b   1.000
_cell.length_c   1.000
_cell.angle_alpha   90.00
_cell.angle_beta   90.00
_cell.angle_gamma   90.00
#
_symmetry.space_group_name_H-M   'P 1'
#
loop_
_entity.id
_entity.type
_entity.pdbx_description
1 polymer ?
#
loop_
_entity_poly.entity_id
_entity_poly.type
_entity_poly.pdbx_seq_one_letter_code
_entity_poly.pdbx_strand_id
1 'polypeptide(L)'
;LGFAGVALQAGVKSALASRWYVSDSGTLALMSEFYRQLPLAPTKAEALRRAQVQLLRGAVRFEGDRLQLSRGSVALPDNLSRSSETLNRPFFWAGFVLISSPW
;
A
#
# COMPACT_ATOMS: atom_id res chain seq x y z
N LEU A 1 21.16 2.96 -9.46
CA LEU A 1 20.22 2.29 -8.52
C LEU A 1 19.15 3.30 -8.15
N GLY A 2 17.86 2.99 -8.32
CA GLY A 2 16.79 3.84 -7.76
C GLY A 2 16.80 3.80 -6.22
N PHE A 3 15.89 4.53 -5.56
CA PHE A 3 15.84 4.62 -4.09
C PHE A 3 15.83 3.26 -3.38
N ALA A 4 15.16 2.25 -3.93
CA ALA A 4 15.17 0.90 -3.36
C ALA A 4 16.59 0.28 -3.33
N GLY A 5 17.39 0.51 -4.37
CA GLY A 5 18.77 0.00 -4.41
C GLY A 5 19.69 0.73 -3.44
N VAL A 6 19.49 2.04 -3.25
CA VAL A 6 20.20 2.81 -2.21
C VAL A 6 19.85 2.31 -0.82
N ALA A 7 18.57 2.02 -0.55
CA ALA A 7 18.14 1.46 0.73
C ALA A 7 18.79 0.10 1.01
N LEU A 8 18.87 -0.78 0.01
CA LEU A 8 19.55 -2.08 0.14
C LEU A 8 21.06 -1.91 0.39
N GLN A 9 21.72 -0.96 -0.26
CA GLN A 9 23.12 -0.64 0.01
C GLN A 9 23.34 -0.09 1.44
N ALA A 10 22.35 0.60 1.99
CA ALA A 10 22.35 1.05 3.38
C ALA A 10 22.08 -0.08 4.40
N GLY A 11 21.93 -1.33 3.95
CA GLY A 11 21.87 -2.51 4.82
C GLY A 11 20.47 -2.88 5.32
N VAL A 12 19.40 -2.34 4.74
CA VAL A 12 18.04 -2.78 5.07
C VAL A 12 17.79 -4.21 4.58
N LYS A 13 17.04 -5.01 5.36
CA LYS A 13 16.70 -6.40 4.99
C LYS A 13 15.81 -6.48 3.75
N SER A 14 14.91 -5.53 3.61
CA SER A 14 13.92 -5.47 2.53
C SER A 14 13.59 -4.02 2.21
N ALA A 15 13.31 -3.72 0.95
CA ALA A 15 12.82 -2.42 0.51
C ALA A 15 11.47 -2.58 -0.22
N LEU A 16 10.46 -1.81 0.17
CA LEU A 16 9.18 -1.71 -0.54
C LEU A 16 9.21 -0.44 -1.39
N ALA A 17 8.96 -0.57 -2.70
CA ALA A 17 9.00 0.55 -3.63
C ALA A 17 7.98 0.40 -4.75
N SER A 18 7.59 1.50 -5.39
CA SER A 18 6.76 1.49 -6.58
C SER A 18 7.62 1.48 -7.86
N ARG A 19 7.16 0.77 -8.90
CA ARG A 19 7.81 0.71 -10.22
C ARG A 19 7.42 1.88 -11.12
N TRP A 20 6.29 2.52 -10.84
CA TRP A 20 5.79 3.72 -11.52
C TRP A 20 5.28 4.73 -10.51
N TYR A 21 4.94 5.92 -10.99
CA TYR A 21 4.26 6.93 -10.19
C TYR A 21 2.87 6.43 -9.79
N VAL A 22 2.59 6.40 -8.49
CA VAL A 22 1.28 6.09 -7.94
C VAL A 22 0.76 7.34 -7.24
N SER A 23 -0.54 7.62 -7.37
CA SER A 23 -1.16 8.76 -6.68
C SER A 23 -1.01 8.67 -5.15
N ASP A 24 -1.07 9.82 -4.48
CA ASP A 24 -1.01 9.88 -3.01
C ASP A 24 -2.15 9.10 -2.36
N SER A 25 -3.35 9.16 -2.93
CA SER A 25 -4.53 8.37 -2.55
C SER A 25 -4.27 6.86 -2.66
N GLY A 26 -3.70 6.40 -3.77
CA GLY A 26 -3.35 4.98 -3.97
C GLY A 26 -2.26 4.52 -3.00
N THR A 27 -1.25 5.36 -2.79
CA THR A 27 -0.16 5.09 -1.85
C THR A 27 -0.67 5.02 -0.41
N LEU A 28 -1.50 5.98 0.01
CA LEU A 28 -2.16 5.98 1.32
C LEU A 28 -2.99 4.72 1.52
N ALA A 29 -3.80 4.36 0.52
CA ALA A 29 -4.66 3.19 0.56
C ALA A 29 -3.87 1.89 0.73
N LEU A 30 -2.87 1.67 -0.12
CA LEU A 30 -2.06 0.47 -0.07
C LEU A 30 -1.23 0.40 1.22
N MET A 31 -0.57 1.48 1.62
CA MET A 31 0.29 1.46 2.81
C MET A 31 -0.51 1.27 4.09
N SER A 32 -1.67 1.91 4.21
CA SER A 32 -2.55 1.75 5.36
C SER A 32 -3.03 0.31 5.50
N GLU A 33 -3.42 -0.32 4.40
CA GLU A 33 -3.83 -1.72 4.39
C GLU A 33 -2.63 -2.67 4.61
N PHE A 34 -1.48 -2.39 4.00
CA PHE A 34 -0.24 -3.15 4.19
C PHE A 34 0.17 -3.22 5.66
N TYR A 35 0.25 -2.08 6.34
CA TYR A 35 0.58 -2.06 7.77
C TYR A 35 -0.49 -2.72 8.64
N ARG A 36 -1.77 -2.73 8.21
CA ARG A 36 -2.83 -3.48 8.88
C ARG A 36 -2.67 -5.00 8.73
N GLN A 37 -2.20 -5.45 7.57
CA GLN A 37 -1.94 -6.87 7.27
C GLN A 37 -0.60 -7.36 7.82
N LEU A 38 0.37 -6.47 8.00
CA LEU A 38 1.73 -6.79 8.44
C LEU A 38 1.80 -7.64 9.71
N PRO A 39 1.11 -7.31 10.83
CA PRO A 39 1.15 -8.16 12.03
C PRO A 39 0.35 -9.46 11.90
N LEU A 40 -0.47 -9.62 10.86
CA LEU A 40 -1.28 -10.81 10.62
C LEU A 40 -0.65 -11.81 9.63
N ALA A 41 0.34 -11.36 8.86
CA ALA A 41 0.94 -12.15 7.81
C ALA A 41 2.23 -12.80 8.32
N PRO A 42 2.54 -14.03 7.89
CA PRO A 42 3.79 -14.69 8.25
C PRO A 42 5.03 -14.00 7.65
N THR A 43 4.87 -13.23 6.57
CA THR A 43 5.95 -12.52 5.88
C THR A 43 5.49 -11.15 5.40
N LYS A 44 6.42 -10.22 5.18
CA LYS A 44 6.13 -8.91 4.56
C LYS A 44 5.59 -9.06 3.15
N ALA A 45 6.09 -10.06 2.41
CA ALA A 45 5.60 -10.36 1.07
C ALA A 45 4.12 -10.78 1.10
N GLU A 46 3.73 -11.64 2.04
CA GLU A 46 2.33 -12.05 2.20
C GLU A 46 1.46 -10.89 2.71
N ALA A 47 1.97 -10.02 3.57
CA ALA A 47 1.25 -8.80 3.98
C ALA A 47 0.95 -7.89 2.78
N LEU A 48 1.96 -7.66 1.91
CA LEU A 48 1.79 -6.87 0.69
C LEU A 48 0.78 -7.51 -0.25
N ARG A 49 0.89 -8.82 -0.50
CA ARG A 49 -0.06 -9.56 -1.34
C ARG A 49 -1.48 -9.45 -0.81
N ARG A 50 -1.68 -9.63 0.50
CA ARG A 50 -3.00 -9.49 1.13
C ARG A 50 -3.54 -8.08 0.92
N ALA A 51 -2.73 -7.04 1.13
CA ALA A 51 -3.16 -5.67 0.90
C ALA A 51 -3.59 -5.42 -0.55
N GLN A 52 -2.77 -5.85 -1.53
CA GLN A 52 -3.09 -5.75 -2.95
C GLN A 52 -4.41 -6.46 -3.30
N VAL A 53 -4.66 -7.65 -2.73
CA VAL A 53 -5.92 -8.38 -2.90
C VAL A 53 -7.11 -7.65 -2.29
N GLN A 54 -6.95 -6.97 -1.15
CA GLN A 54 -8.03 -6.18 -0.55
C GLN A 54 -8.39 -4.96 -1.40
N LEU A 55 -7.39 -4.26 -1.98
CA LEU A 55 -7.66 -3.20 -2.96
C LEU A 55 -8.34 -3.77 -4.20
N LEU A 56 -7.83 -4.86 -4.79
CA LEU A 56 -8.42 -5.51 -5.95
C LEU A 56 -9.90 -5.87 -5.73
N ARG A 57 -10.26 -6.34 -4.54
CA ARG A 57 -11.64 -6.70 -4.17
C ARG A 57 -12.52 -5.49 -3.81
N GLY A 58 -11.97 -4.28 -3.77
CA GLY A 58 -12.70 -3.07 -3.37
C GLY A 58 -13.03 -3.00 -1.88
N ALA A 59 -12.37 -3.81 -1.03
CA ALA A 59 -12.52 -3.76 0.41
C ALA A 59 -11.88 -2.50 1.02
N VAL A 60 -10.89 -1.94 0.32
CA VAL A 60 -10.28 -0.65 0.64
C VAL A 60 -10.88 0.41 -0.28
N ARG A 61 -11.55 1.41 0.29
CA ARG A 61 -12.27 2.44 -0.47
C ARG A 61 -12.42 3.73 0.32
N PHE A 62 -12.64 4.83 -0.39
CA PHE A 62 -13.00 6.10 0.23
C PHE A 62 -14.48 6.10 0.62
N GLU A 63 -14.77 6.56 1.83
CA GLU A 63 -16.12 6.67 2.38
C GLU A 63 -16.22 8.01 3.14
N GLY A 64 -16.67 9.04 2.41
CA GLY A 64 -16.64 10.42 2.89
C GLY A 64 -15.21 10.87 3.19
N ASP A 65 -14.97 11.34 4.41
CA ASP A 65 -13.67 11.85 4.87
C ASP A 65 -12.79 10.75 5.51
N ARG A 66 -13.07 9.48 5.18
CA ARG A 66 -12.37 8.33 5.75
C ARG A 66 -11.98 7.35 4.65
N LEU A 67 -10.82 6.74 4.83
CA LEU A 67 -10.42 5.55 4.11
C LEU A 67 -10.90 4.32 4.87
N GLN A 68 -11.86 3.61 4.31
CA GLN A 68 -12.28 2.31 4.82
C GLN A 68 -11.22 1.27 4.42
N LEU A 69 -10.76 0.49 5.40
CA LEU A 69 -9.80 -0.60 5.21
C LEU A 69 -10.51 -1.95 5.34
N SER A 70 -9.79 -3.06 5.09
CA SER A 70 -10.35 -4.39 5.34
C SER A 70 -10.75 -4.59 6.80
N ARG A 71 -10.05 -3.90 7.72
CA ARG A 71 -10.32 -3.85 9.15
C ARG A 71 -10.07 -2.44 9.69
N GLY A 72 -11.15 -1.78 10.08
CA GLY A 72 -11.14 -0.41 10.61
C GLY A 72 -11.12 0.66 9.51
N SER A 73 -10.87 1.90 9.92
CA SER A 73 -10.79 3.05 9.01
C SER A 73 -9.70 4.02 9.44
N VAL A 74 -9.24 4.86 8.51
CA VAL A 74 -8.25 5.92 8.74
C VAL A 74 -8.88 7.25 8.31
N ALA A 75 -8.70 8.31 9.09
CA ALA A 75 -9.16 9.64 8.71
C ALA A 75 -8.32 10.17 7.53
N LEU A 76 -8.97 10.78 6.56
CA LEU A 76 -8.25 11.37 5.43
C LEU A 76 -7.66 12.73 5.85
N PRO A 77 -6.46 13.06 5.38
CA PRO A 77 -5.98 14.43 5.44
C PRO A 77 -6.74 15.31 4.45
N ASP A 78 -6.85 16.60 4.75
CA ASP A 78 -7.66 17.60 4.01
C ASP A 78 -7.41 17.59 2.49
N ASN A 79 -6.17 17.32 2.07
CA ASN A 79 -5.80 17.28 0.65
C ASN A 79 -6.37 16.06 -0.10
N LEU A 80 -6.81 15.02 0.61
CA LEU A 80 -7.34 13.77 0.06
C LEU A 80 -8.82 13.53 0.40
N SER A 81 -9.43 14.37 1.25
CA SER A 81 -10.84 14.30 1.66
C SER A 81 -11.86 14.29 0.51
N ARG A 82 -11.47 14.80 -0.66
CA ARG A 82 -12.32 14.84 -1.87
C ARG A 82 -11.95 13.78 -2.91
N SER A 83 -11.06 12.83 -2.57
CA SER A 83 -10.65 11.79 -3.51
C SER A 83 -11.81 10.82 -3.75
N SER A 84 -12.34 10.80 -4.96
CA SER A 84 -13.36 9.85 -5.42
C SER A 84 -12.76 8.74 -6.29
N GLU A 85 -11.45 8.48 -6.16
CA GLU A 85 -10.75 7.53 -7.00
C GLU A 85 -11.19 6.09 -6.73
N THR A 86 -11.35 5.31 -7.80
CA THR A 86 -11.66 3.88 -7.69
C THR A 86 -10.39 3.07 -7.47
N LEU A 87 -10.08 2.80 -6.20
CA LEU A 87 -8.82 2.17 -5.75
C LEU A 87 -8.64 0.70 -6.18
N ASN A 88 -9.68 0.04 -6.71
CA ASN A 88 -9.57 -1.34 -7.18
C ASN A 88 -8.78 -1.50 -8.49
N ARG A 89 -8.48 -0.40 -9.18
CA ARG A 89 -7.72 -0.42 -10.43
C ARG A 89 -6.24 -0.75 -10.18
N PRO A 90 -5.64 -1.70 -10.93
CA PRO A 90 -4.24 -2.12 -10.73
C PRO A 90 -3.21 -0.99 -10.71
N PHE A 91 -3.48 0.11 -11.42
CA PHE A 91 -2.63 1.30 -11.42
C PHE A 91 -2.23 1.78 -10.01
N PHE A 92 -3.14 1.68 -9.03
CA PHE A 92 -2.95 2.19 -7.67
C PHE A 92 -2.16 1.27 -6.73
N TRP A 93 -1.97 -0.01 -7.06
CA TRP A 93 -1.36 -0.97 -6.12
C TRP A 93 -0.42 -2.00 -6.76
N ALA A 94 -0.60 -2.33 -8.03
CA ALA A 94 0.22 -3.33 -8.73
C ALA A 94 1.65 -2.84 -8.98
N GLY A 95 1.89 -1.52 -8.81
CA GLY A 95 3.21 -0.93 -8.96
C GLY A 95 4.14 -1.23 -7.79
N PHE A 96 3.61 -1.60 -6.62
CA PHE A 96 4.42 -1.83 -5.43
C PHE A 96 5.01 -3.24 -5.41
N VAL A 97 6.31 -3.30 -5.14
CA VAL A 97 7.08 -4.53 -5.04
C VAL A 97 7.98 -4.51 -3.80
N LEU A 98 8.06 -5.65 -3.13
CA LEU A 98 9.03 -5.89 -2.08
C LEU A 98 10.29 -6.51 -2.70
N ILE A 99 11.46 -5.94 -2.40
CA ILE A 99 12.75 -6.36 -2.95
C ILE A 99 13.61 -6.92 -1.82
N SER A 100 14.38 -7.99 -2.10
CA SER A 100 15.24 -8.74 -1.17
C SER A 100 14.46 -9.70 -0.26
N SER A 101 14.73 -9.73 1.05
CA SER A 101 14.17 -10.69 2.00
C SER A 101 12.66 -10.51 2.16
N PRO A 102 11.85 -11.58 2.05
CA PRO A 102 10.41 -11.50 2.34
C PRO A 102 10.11 -11.43 3.85
N TRP A 103 11.10 -11.73 4.70
CA TRP A 103 11.01 -11.77 6.17
C TRP A 103 11.28 -10.41 6.81
#